data_AF-A0A6B3GC48-F1
#
_entry.id   AF-A0A6B3GC48-F1
#
_cell.length_a   1.000
_cell.length_b   1.000
_cell.length_c   1.000
_cell.angle_alpha   90.00
_cell.angle_beta   90.00
_cell.angle_gamma   90.00
#
_symmetry.space_group_name_H-M   'P 1'
#
loop_
_entity.id
_entity.type
_entity.pdbx_description
1 polymer ?
#
loop_
_entity_poly.entity_id
_entity_poly.type
_entity_poly.pdbx_seq_one_letter_code
_entity_poly.pdbx_strand_id
1 'polypeptide(L)' 'VGCFRPPSVPDGISRLRLTARADLTEEQVTNAVATIVATAPRQARADVS' A
#
# COMPACT_ATOMS: atom_id res chain seq x y z
N VAL A 1 8.05 1.71 5.05
CA VAL A 1 7.04 0.73 4.60
C VAL A 1 7.44 -0.64 5.11
N GLY A 2 6.53 -1.39 5.70
CA GLY A 2 6.76 -2.81 6.01
C GLY A 2 6.27 -3.70 4.88
N CYS A 3 6.97 -4.81 4.60
CA CYS A 3 6.55 -5.81 3.63
C CYS A 3 6.33 -7.14 4.35
N PHE A 4 5.12 -7.69 4.28
CA PHE A 4 4.80 -8.99 4.85
C PHE A 4 4.57 -9.98 3.72
N ARG A 5 5.15 -11.18 3.86
CA ARG A 5 5.08 -12.23 2.85
C ARG A 5 4.88 -13.60 3.51
N PRO A 6 4.24 -14.56 2.84
CA PRO A 6 4.16 -15.93 3.35
C PRO A 6 5.57 -16.44 3.69
N PRO A 7 5.73 -17.17 4.82
CA PRO A 7 4.69 -17.70 5.71
C PRO A 7 4.21 -16.74 6.81
N SER A 8 4.72 -15.51 6.89
CA SER A 8 4.41 -14.57 7.98
C SER A 8 2.99 -13.97 7.94
N VAL A 9 2.21 -14.27 6.90
CA VAL A 9 0.81 -13.84 6.73
C VAL A 9 -0.07 -15.09 6.53
N PRO A 10 -1.03 -15.37 7.42
CA PRO A 10 -1.79 -16.63 7.42
C PRO A 10 -2.59 -16.90 6.15
N ASP A 11 -3.07 -15.87 5.47
CA ASP A 11 -3.86 -16.02 4.23
C ASP A 11 -3.01 -16.21 2.96
N GLY A 12 -1.68 -16.22 3.09
CA GLY A 12 -0.79 -16.42 1.95
C GLY A 12 -0.64 -15.19 1.04
N ILE A 13 -1.28 -14.06 1.33
CA ILE A 13 -1.28 -12.89 0.45
C ILE A 13 -0.25 -11.86 0.93
N SER A 14 0.78 -11.65 0.10
CA SER A 14 1.79 -10.62 0.33
C SER A 14 1.16 -9.24 0.39
N ARG A 15 1.56 -8.42 1.37
CA ARG A 15 0.99 -7.08 1.58
C ARG A 15 2.03 -6.06 2.04
N LEU A 16 1.77 -4.80 1.70
CA LEU A 16 2.51 -3.67 2.23
C LEU A 16 1.77 -3.11 3.47
N ARG A 17 2.53 -2.75 4.51
CA ARG A 17 2.04 -1.94 5.64
C ARG A 17 2.59 -0.54 5.50
N LEU A 18 1.70 0.40 5.22
CA LEU A 18 2.01 1.82 5.19
C LEU A 18 1.79 2.39 6.60
N THR A 19 2.78 3.12 7.11
CA THR A 19 2.67 3.81 8.40
C THR A 19 2.62 5.30 8.12
N ALA A 20 1.47 5.91 8.41
CA ALA A 20 1.32 7.36 8.34
C ALA A 20 2.07 8.02 9.50
N ARG A 21 2.53 9.25 9.29
CA ARG A 21 3.12 10.10 10.33
C ARG A 21 2.38 11.43 10.33
N ALA A 22 2.28 12.06 11.51
CA ALA A 22 1.54 13.30 11.70
C ALA A 22 2.21 14.52 11.03
N ASP A 23 3.50 14.42 10.71
CA ASP A 23 4.28 15.46 10.04
C ASP A 23 4.24 15.37 8.50
N LEU A 24 3.45 14.43 7.94
CA LEU A 24 3.31 14.33 6.49
C LEU A 24 2.49 15.50 5.96
N THR A 25 3.05 16.19 4.96
CA THR A 25 2.32 17.23 4.24
C THR A 25 1.29 16.61 3.30
N GLU A 26 0.27 17.39 2.93
CA GLU A 26 -0.74 16.98 1.96
C GLU A 26 -0.12 16.59 0.60
N GLU A 27 0.90 17.33 0.16
CA GLU A 27 1.64 17.01 -1.05
C GLU A 27 2.36 15.66 -0.96
N GLN A 28 2.99 15.37 0.18
CA GLN A 28 3.66 14.08 0.40
C GLN A 28 2.68 12.92 0.38
N VAL A 29 1.50 13.09 0.99
CA VAL A 29 0.43 12.08 0.95
C VAL A 29 -0.06 11.89 -0.48
N THR A 30 -0.31 12.99 -1.20
CA THR A 30 -0.78 12.96 -2.60
C THR A 30 0.21 12.22 -3.49
N ASN A 31 1.50 12.54 -3.38
CA ASN A 31 2.57 11.89 -4.16
C ASN A 31 2.69 10.39 -3.83
N ALA A 32 2.56 10.02 -2.54
CA ALA A 32 2.58 8.63 -2.13
C ALA A 32 1.39 7.85 -2.72
N VAL A 33 0.18 8.40 -2.64
CA VAL A 33 -1.04 7.80 -3.20
C VAL A 33 -0.90 7.64 -4.71
N ALA A 34 -0.47 8.68 -5.43
CA ALA A 34 -0.28 8.64 -6.87
C ALA A 34 0.69 7.52 -7.28
N THR A 35 1.81 7.38 -6.57
CA THR A 35 2.80 6.32 -6.81
C THR A 35 2.20 4.92 -6.56
N ILE A 36 1.48 4.74 -5.45
CA ILE A 36 0.86 3.46 -5.11
C ILE A 36 -0.16 3.07 -6.19
N VAL A 37 -1.03 4.00 -6.59
CA VAL A 37 -2.05 3.75 -7.62
C VAL A 37 -1.42 3.44 -8.97
N ALA A 38 -0.37 4.17 -9.36
CA ALA A 38 0.34 3.95 -10.62
C ALA A 38 1.01 2.58 -10.69
N THR A 39 1.45 2.05 -9.55
CA THR A 39 2.19 0.77 -9.46
C THR A 39 1.36 -0.39 -8.93
N ALA A 40 0.10 -0.16 -8.56
CA ALA A 40 -0.76 -1.17 -7.98
C ALA A 40 -0.96 -2.37 -8.93
N PRO A 41 -0.93 -3.61 -8.41
CA PRO A 41 -1.28 -4.78 -9.20
C PRO A 41 -2.74 -4.70 -9.65
N ARG A 42 -3.05 -5.29 -10.80
CA ARG A 42 -4.39 -5.23 -11.41
C ARG A 42 -5.51 -5.69 -10.46
N GLN A 43 -5.22 -6.71 -9.65
CA GLN A 43 -6.15 -7.27 -8.68
C GLN A 43 -6.57 -6.24 -7.62
N ALA A 44 -5.62 -5.42 -7.13
CA ALA A 44 -5.92 -4.40 -6.13
C ALA A 44 -6.78 -3.24 -6.67
N ARG A 45 -6.88 -3.09 -7.99
CA ARG A 45 -7.77 -2.10 -8.61
C ARG A 45 -9.21 -2.58 -8.76
N ALA A 46 -9.44 -3.90 -8.75
CA ALA A 46 -10.77 -4.48 -8.94
C ALA A 46 -11.61 -4.43 -7.64
N ASP A 47 -10.95 -4.44 -6.47
CA ASP A 47 -11.59 -4.47 -5.15
C ASP A 47 -12.05 -3.09 -4.62
N VAL A 48 -11.94 -2.02 -5.44
CA VAL A 48 -12.27 -0.63 -5.05
C VAL A 48 -13.57 -0.16 -5.74
N SER A 49 -14.39 -1.07 -6.26
CA SER A 49 -15.74 -0.78 -6.80
C SER A 49 -16.85 -1.17 -5.83
#